data_AF-A0A953VWH3-F1
#
_entry.id   AF-A0A953VWH3-F1
#
_cell.length_a   1.000
_cell.length_b   1.000
_cell.length_c   1.000
_cell.angle_alpha   90.00
_cell.angle_beta   90.00
_cell.angle_gamma   90.00
#
_symmetry.space_group_name_H-M   'P 1'
#
loop_
_entity.id
_entity.type
_entity.pdbx_description
1 polymer ?
#
loop_
_entity_poly.entity_id
_entity_poly.type
_entity_poly.pdbx_seq_one_letter_code
_entity_poly.pdbx_strand_id
1 'polypeptide(L)'
;MSANLRKFVNPKFVKTIDLALMGRLFQRYDDDRAKALLGLLQGDDAEARAALGDLLMGAEDRYPDALRADLHRIAELGTATGLEMILEEAGRRDIDLFPELKVADRDSANVQHDPKHIALRTFLEHHAVFEAAADQLVLHSVDRFASFMGPEGNVTADPTDEKCEALRAGIAGLFLEVYQGDYCRIGSYLDAGEIDFVVTHGSVVSTLPVIEGEEERIISLRSVTQSILRYDEVAGTLRMGRFKMALRQKVADLFADIVLERPDFFQAANAQDLYTLRPVERMGAAFAFRHAWEPAIERVTILGATATLVGAGGGKGFPSRSMTSADPLGNALKHLLDAPVRFDAGWRLSELRFRVFFRGEKKRRPQVTVTLRPERVLQYRSAEHERRILDLLDRNGLTNERDDLPTLAAAE
;
A
#
# COMPACT_ATOMS: atom_id res chain seq x y z
N MET A 1 8.57 4.29 -0.02
CA MET A 1 9.96 4.20 0.50
C MET A 1 10.71 5.27 -0.25
N SER A 2 11.41 6.22 0.37
CA SER A 2 12.04 7.28 -0.40
C SER A 2 13.08 6.70 -1.36
N ALA A 3 12.87 6.90 -2.66
CA ALA A 3 13.84 6.50 -3.67
C ALA A 3 15.14 7.28 -3.44
N ASN A 4 16.26 6.56 -3.41
CA ASN A 4 17.57 7.18 -3.22
C ASN A 4 17.93 7.95 -4.51
N LEU A 5 17.88 9.28 -4.43
CA LEU A 5 18.09 10.14 -5.58
C LEU A 5 19.47 9.92 -6.21
N ARG A 6 20.53 9.69 -5.42
CA ARG A 6 21.86 9.33 -5.95
C ARG A 6 21.89 8.03 -6.75
N LYS A 7 21.03 7.05 -6.45
CA LYS A 7 20.92 5.83 -7.27
C LYS A 7 20.18 6.09 -8.59
N PHE A 8 19.23 7.02 -8.56
CA PHE A 8 18.49 7.45 -9.75
C PHE A 8 19.37 8.31 -10.66
N VAL A 9 20.08 9.27 -10.08
CA VAL A 9 20.94 10.23 -10.76
C VAL A 9 22.36 9.67 -10.85
N ASN A 10 22.56 8.72 -11.77
CA ASN A 10 23.85 8.05 -11.96
C ASN A 10 24.52 8.51 -13.28
N PRO A 11 25.82 8.24 -13.50
CA PRO A 11 26.52 8.67 -14.71
C PRO A 11 25.86 8.16 -16.01
N LYS A 12 25.23 6.98 -15.97
CA LYS A 12 24.46 6.46 -17.10
C LYS A 12 23.26 7.36 -17.41
N PHE A 13 22.49 7.76 -16.40
CA PHE A 13 21.36 8.67 -16.55
C PHE A 13 21.79 10.00 -17.14
N VAL A 14 22.82 10.64 -16.60
CA VAL A 14 23.34 11.92 -17.14
C VAL A 14 23.73 11.75 -18.60
N LYS A 15 24.42 10.66 -18.96
CA LYS A 15 24.85 10.39 -20.34
C LYS A 15 23.71 10.08 -21.31
N THR A 16 22.58 9.57 -20.83
CA THR A 16 21.49 9.12 -21.71
C THR A 16 20.32 10.08 -21.77
N ILE A 17 20.02 10.81 -20.69
CA ILE A 17 18.80 11.61 -20.56
C ILE A 17 18.66 12.65 -21.68
N ASP A 18 17.45 12.76 -22.21
CA ASP A 18 17.11 13.80 -23.17
C ASP A 18 17.28 15.18 -22.53
N LEU A 19 18.19 15.98 -23.10
CA LEU A 19 18.50 17.32 -22.61
C LEU A 19 17.31 18.27 -22.77
N ALA A 20 16.45 18.06 -23.77
CA ALA A 20 15.24 18.85 -23.96
C ALA A 20 14.22 18.58 -22.84
N LEU A 21 14.07 17.32 -22.40
CA LEU A 21 13.21 16.98 -21.25
C LEU A 21 13.76 17.59 -19.96
N MET A 22 15.07 17.52 -19.73
CA MET A 22 15.69 18.17 -18.59
C MET A 22 15.50 19.70 -18.64
N GLY A 23 15.66 20.32 -19.81
CA GLY A 23 15.38 21.75 -19.98
C GLY A 23 13.94 22.10 -19.61
N ARG A 24 12.96 21.31 -20.06
CA ARG A 24 11.55 21.50 -19.66
C ARG A 24 11.31 21.31 -18.17
N LEU A 25 12.02 20.40 -17.52
CA LEU A 25 11.96 20.26 -16.06
C LEU A 25 12.48 21.53 -15.37
N PHE A 26 13.67 22.02 -15.74
CA PHE A 26 14.27 23.18 -15.10
C PHE A 26 13.49 24.49 -15.34
N GLN A 27 12.81 24.62 -16.49
CA GLN A 27 11.93 25.76 -16.78
C GLN A 27 10.79 25.95 -15.77
N ARG A 28 10.44 24.91 -15.00
CA ARG A 28 9.37 24.96 -13.99
C ARG A 28 9.79 25.68 -12.70
N TYR A 29 11.07 25.97 -12.52
CA TYR A 29 11.59 26.55 -11.28
C TYR A 29 12.13 27.96 -11.53
N ASP A 30 11.62 28.91 -10.76
CA ASP A 30 12.12 30.29 -10.76
C ASP A 30 13.35 30.42 -9.84
N ASP A 31 14.43 29.73 -10.21
CA ASP A 31 15.69 29.70 -9.47
C ASP A 31 16.87 30.05 -10.40
N ASP A 32 17.78 30.89 -9.92
CA ASP A 32 18.89 31.41 -10.73
C ASP A 32 19.87 30.31 -11.18
N ARG A 33 20.02 29.23 -10.41
CA ARG A 33 20.86 28.09 -10.79
C ARG A 33 20.15 27.23 -11.84
N ALA A 34 18.85 27.02 -11.70
CA ALA A 34 18.03 26.37 -12.73
C ALA A 34 18.10 27.16 -14.06
N LYS A 35 17.99 28.49 -14.00
CA LYS A 35 18.14 29.39 -15.15
C LYS A 35 19.55 29.34 -15.78
N ALA A 36 20.60 29.33 -14.97
CA ALA A 36 21.96 29.20 -15.46
C ALA A 36 22.17 27.88 -16.21
N LEU A 37 21.62 26.78 -15.67
CA LEU A 37 21.69 25.48 -16.33
C LEU A 37 20.86 25.43 -17.62
N LEU A 38 19.70 26.10 -17.67
CA LEU A 38 18.92 26.23 -18.90
C LEU A 38 19.73 26.86 -20.04
N GLY A 39 20.54 27.88 -19.72
CA GLY A 39 21.44 28.49 -20.70
C GLY A 39 22.48 27.51 -21.22
N LEU A 40 23.03 26.66 -20.35
CA LEU A 40 24.01 25.63 -20.72
C LEU A 40 23.40 24.49 -21.54
N LEU A 41 22.15 24.10 -21.24
CA LEU A 41 21.42 23.07 -21.99
C LEU A 41 21.07 23.47 -23.42
N GLN A 42 21.14 24.77 -23.76
CA GLN A 42 20.96 25.28 -25.13
C GLN A 42 22.28 25.40 -25.91
N GLY A 43 23.41 25.11 -25.27
CA GLY A 43 24.76 25.19 -25.85
C GLY A 43 25.25 23.87 -26.43
N ASP A 44 26.55 23.59 -26.27
CA ASP A 44 27.16 22.33 -26.70
C ASP A 44 26.71 21.15 -25.83
N ASP A 45 26.39 20.02 -26.48
CA ASP A 45 25.90 18.81 -25.80
C ASP A 45 26.89 18.26 -24.76
N ALA A 46 28.20 18.33 -25.00
CA ALA A 46 29.20 17.82 -24.06
C ALA A 46 29.32 18.73 -22.84
N GLU A 47 29.31 20.05 -23.05
CA GLU A 47 29.31 21.05 -21.98
C GLU A 47 28.02 20.96 -21.14
N ALA A 48 26.86 20.83 -21.80
CA ALA A 48 25.56 20.66 -21.16
C ALA A 48 25.53 19.41 -20.27
N ARG A 49 26.06 18.29 -20.77
CA ARG A 49 26.11 17.02 -20.03
C ARG A 49 27.10 17.06 -18.86
N ALA A 50 28.23 17.73 -19.01
CA ALA A 50 29.18 17.93 -17.92
C ALA A 50 28.56 18.78 -16.81
N ALA A 51 27.97 19.93 -17.15
CA ALA A 51 27.29 20.81 -16.20
C ALA A 51 26.11 20.12 -15.50
N LEU A 52 25.33 19.35 -16.26
CA LEU A 52 24.26 18.53 -15.71
C LEU A 52 24.82 17.53 -14.70
N GLY A 53 25.88 16.82 -15.05
CA GLY A 53 26.55 15.86 -14.18
C GLY A 53 27.08 16.47 -12.89
N ASP A 54 27.74 17.62 -12.96
CA ASP A 54 28.28 18.33 -11.79
C ASP A 54 27.18 18.78 -10.82
N LEU A 55 26.06 19.24 -11.37
CA LEU A 55 24.90 19.60 -10.55
C LEU A 55 24.30 18.35 -9.90
N LEU A 56 23.92 17.38 -10.73
CA LEU A 56 23.11 16.22 -10.37
C LEU A 56 23.84 15.15 -9.54
N MET A 57 25.16 15.05 -9.66
CA MET A 57 26.00 14.17 -8.83
C MET A 57 26.61 14.91 -7.63
N GLY A 58 26.39 16.22 -7.52
CA GLY A 58 26.80 17.05 -6.40
C GLY A 58 26.01 16.79 -5.12
N ALA A 59 26.19 17.68 -4.14
CA ALA A 59 25.44 17.61 -2.89
C ALA A 59 23.97 18.07 -3.12
N GLU A 60 23.00 17.34 -2.55
CA GLU A 60 21.57 17.52 -2.83
C GLU A 60 20.98 18.80 -2.23
N ASP A 61 21.69 19.43 -1.31
CA ASP A 61 21.43 20.76 -0.74
C ASP A 61 21.68 21.90 -1.76
N ARG A 62 22.29 21.59 -2.90
CA ARG A 62 22.52 22.57 -3.97
C ARG A 62 21.30 22.75 -4.88
N TYR A 63 20.32 21.85 -4.82
CA TYR A 63 19.08 21.93 -5.59
C TYR A 63 18.06 22.86 -4.91
N PRO A 64 17.21 23.56 -5.68
CA PRO A 64 15.96 24.08 -5.15
C PRO A 64 15.13 22.95 -4.54
N ASP A 65 14.49 23.20 -3.39
CA ASP A 65 13.73 22.19 -2.66
C ASP A 65 12.63 21.55 -3.52
N ALA A 66 11.94 22.36 -4.32
CA ALA A 66 10.89 21.90 -5.22
C ALA A 66 11.44 20.96 -6.32
N LEU A 67 12.62 21.28 -6.88
CA LEU A 67 13.28 20.41 -7.87
C LEU A 67 13.69 19.08 -7.24
N ARG A 68 14.28 19.14 -6.05
CA ARG A 68 14.67 17.93 -5.32
C ARG A 68 13.45 17.04 -5.04
N ALA A 69 12.34 17.64 -4.62
CA ALA A 69 11.09 16.92 -4.37
C ALA A 69 10.59 16.21 -5.64
N ASP A 70 10.48 16.93 -6.76
CA ASP A 70 10.02 16.36 -8.04
C ASP A 70 10.96 15.26 -8.54
N LEU A 71 12.28 15.45 -8.43
CA LEU A 71 13.26 14.42 -8.78
C LEU A 71 13.12 13.15 -7.94
N HIS A 72 12.81 13.27 -6.63
CA HIS A 72 12.52 12.09 -5.81
C HIS A 72 11.24 11.36 -6.26
N ARG A 73 10.18 12.10 -6.63
CA ARG A 73 8.94 11.51 -7.15
C ARG A 73 9.20 10.77 -8.46
N ILE A 74 9.91 11.41 -9.39
CA ILE A 74 10.31 10.80 -10.66
C ILE A 74 11.18 9.56 -10.41
N ALA A 75 12.09 9.62 -9.43
CA ALA A 75 12.93 8.49 -9.07
C ALA A 75 12.16 7.28 -8.51
N GLU A 76 11.03 7.50 -7.83
CA GLU A 76 10.18 6.43 -7.30
C GLU A 76 9.52 5.63 -8.43
N LEU A 77 9.07 6.30 -9.50
CA LEU A 77 8.54 5.65 -10.71
C LEU A 77 9.59 5.28 -11.76
N GLY A 78 10.81 5.79 -11.66
CA GLY A 78 11.93 5.51 -12.58
C GLY A 78 12.54 4.11 -12.45
N THR A 79 11.74 3.11 -12.10
CA THR A 79 12.12 1.70 -11.93
C THR A 79 11.38 0.81 -12.92
N ALA A 80 11.80 -0.45 -13.10
CA ALA A 80 11.10 -1.37 -14.00
C ALA A 80 9.62 -1.54 -13.61
N THR A 81 9.33 -1.71 -12.32
CA THR A 81 7.95 -1.79 -11.81
C THR A 81 7.20 -0.48 -12.02
N GLY A 82 7.83 0.68 -11.80
CA GLY A 82 7.20 1.97 -12.06
C GLY A 82 6.86 2.18 -13.54
N LEU A 83 7.72 1.69 -14.46
CA LEU A 83 7.44 1.69 -15.89
C LEU A 83 6.22 0.82 -16.24
N GLU A 84 6.11 -0.38 -15.66
CA GLU A 84 4.92 -1.24 -15.84
C GLU A 84 3.64 -0.49 -15.43
N MET A 85 3.63 0.15 -14.25
CA MET A 85 2.49 0.94 -13.76
C MET A 85 2.15 2.11 -14.70
N ILE A 86 3.15 2.83 -15.23
CA ILE A 86 2.94 3.93 -16.18
C ILE A 86 2.31 3.42 -17.47
N LEU A 87 2.79 2.31 -18.02
CA LEU A 87 2.28 1.75 -19.28
C LEU A 87 0.86 1.22 -19.13
N GLU A 88 0.55 0.57 -17.99
CA GLU A 88 -0.80 0.11 -17.68
C GLU A 88 -1.77 1.29 -17.56
N GLU A 89 -1.41 2.35 -16.84
CA GLU A 89 -2.25 3.55 -16.70
C GLU A 89 -2.43 4.33 -18.00
N ALA A 90 -1.37 4.42 -18.82
CA ALA A 90 -1.47 5.02 -20.14
C ALA A 90 -2.41 4.21 -21.06
N GLY A 91 -2.30 2.88 -21.04
CA GLY A 91 -3.17 1.98 -21.78
C GLY A 91 -4.63 2.08 -21.34
N ARG A 92 -4.90 2.16 -20.03
CA ARG A 92 -6.25 2.38 -19.47
C ARG A 92 -6.90 3.66 -19.97
N ARG A 93 -6.10 4.68 -20.27
CA ARG A 93 -6.57 6.01 -20.72
C ARG A 93 -6.46 6.21 -22.23
N ASP A 94 -6.08 5.18 -22.98
CA ASP A 94 -5.80 5.24 -24.42
C ASP A 94 -4.81 6.36 -24.79
N ILE A 95 -3.83 6.61 -23.92
CA ILE A 95 -2.77 7.61 -24.13
C ILE A 95 -1.58 6.92 -24.77
N ASP A 96 -1.28 7.29 -26.01
CA ASP A 96 -0.01 6.95 -26.64
C ASP A 96 1.09 7.84 -26.03
N LEU A 97 1.88 7.29 -25.11
CA LEU A 97 3.05 7.98 -24.52
C LEU A 97 4.18 8.19 -25.55
N PHE A 98 4.10 7.53 -26.71
CA PHE A 98 5.17 7.44 -27.68
C PHE A 98 4.69 7.65 -29.13
N PRO A 99 3.96 8.73 -29.45
CA PRO A 99 3.38 8.92 -30.77
C PRO A 99 4.45 9.04 -31.88
N GLU A 100 5.62 9.57 -31.53
CA GLU A 100 6.75 9.80 -32.45
C GLU A 100 7.56 8.52 -32.74
N LEU A 101 7.50 7.52 -31.85
CA LEU A 101 8.25 6.26 -31.97
C LEU A 101 7.65 5.29 -32.98
N LYS A 102 6.39 5.48 -33.39
CA LYS A 102 5.78 4.72 -34.50
C LYS A 102 6.49 4.97 -35.84
N VAL A 103 7.32 6.02 -35.94
CA VAL A 103 8.01 6.44 -37.17
C VAL A 103 9.47 5.93 -37.23
N ALA A 104 10.04 5.44 -36.12
CA ALA A 104 11.45 5.01 -36.05
C ALA A 104 11.59 3.48 -35.96
N ASP A 105 12.66 2.95 -36.56
CA ASP A 105 12.95 1.53 -36.78
C ASP A 105 12.82 0.64 -35.52
N ARG A 106 12.11 -0.49 -35.67
CA ARG A 106 11.78 -1.45 -34.59
C ARG A 106 12.98 -2.20 -33.99
N ASP A 107 14.17 -2.09 -34.57
CA ASP A 107 15.33 -2.96 -34.26
C ASP A 107 16.43 -2.30 -33.39
N SER A 108 16.25 -1.06 -32.93
CA SER A 108 17.19 -0.45 -31.98
C SER A 108 16.65 -0.51 -30.55
N ALA A 109 17.48 -0.95 -29.59
CA ALA A 109 17.17 -0.87 -28.17
C ALA A 109 17.05 0.61 -27.78
N ASN A 110 15.83 1.13 -27.84
CA ASN A 110 15.62 2.56 -27.78
C ASN A 110 15.94 3.09 -26.39
N VAL A 111 16.90 4.01 -26.30
CA VAL A 111 17.24 4.71 -25.05
C VAL A 111 16.00 5.39 -24.44
N GLN A 112 15.00 5.70 -25.27
CA GLN A 112 13.68 6.25 -24.90
C GLN A 112 12.78 5.26 -24.12
N HIS A 113 13.15 3.98 -24.02
CA HIS A 113 12.48 2.99 -23.16
C HIS A 113 13.14 2.81 -21.79
N ASP A 114 14.15 3.61 -21.43
CA ASP A 114 14.70 3.60 -20.07
C ASP A 114 13.62 4.09 -19.07
N PRO A 115 13.32 3.35 -17.99
CA PRO A 115 12.28 3.71 -17.04
C PRO A 115 12.39 5.13 -16.49
N LYS A 116 13.61 5.65 -16.33
CA LYS A 116 13.84 6.99 -15.77
C LYS A 116 13.42 8.09 -16.75
N HIS A 117 13.63 7.87 -18.04
CA HIS A 117 13.25 8.79 -19.10
C HIS A 117 11.74 8.83 -19.24
N ILE A 118 11.10 7.66 -19.23
CA ILE A 118 9.65 7.55 -19.32
C ILE A 118 8.99 8.19 -18.09
N ALA A 119 9.52 7.95 -16.88
CA ALA A 119 9.01 8.60 -15.67
C ALA A 119 9.11 10.14 -15.76
N LEU A 120 10.24 10.68 -16.21
CA LEU A 120 10.42 12.12 -16.40
C LEU A 120 9.45 12.69 -17.46
N ARG A 121 9.35 12.03 -18.61
CA ARG A 121 8.44 12.45 -19.69
C ARG A 121 6.98 12.43 -19.24
N THR A 122 6.55 11.34 -18.60
CA THR A 122 5.19 11.18 -18.07
C THR A 122 4.91 12.24 -17.01
N PHE A 123 5.88 12.55 -16.15
CA PHE A 123 5.75 13.63 -15.16
C PHE A 123 5.49 15.00 -15.81
N LEU A 124 6.19 15.31 -16.91
CA LEU A 124 6.13 16.61 -17.60
C LEU A 124 4.96 16.75 -18.56
N GLU A 125 4.57 15.68 -19.25
CA GLU A 125 3.61 15.69 -20.36
C GLU A 125 2.25 15.09 -19.99
N HIS A 126 2.24 14.10 -19.09
CA HIS A 126 1.07 13.31 -18.74
C HIS A 126 0.92 13.18 -17.22
N HIS A 127 0.92 14.32 -16.52
CA HIS A 127 0.97 14.36 -15.06
C HIS A 127 -0.13 13.52 -14.39
N ALA A 128 -1.34 13.47 -14.95
CA ALA A 128 -2.42 12.63 -14.44
C ALA A 128 -2.12 11.12 -14.51
N VAL A 129 -1.40 10.66 -15.55
CA VAL A 129 -0.91 9.27 -15.66
C VAL A 129 0.17 9.02 -14.63
N PHE A 130 1.08 9.99 -14.45
CA PHE A 130 2.15 9.90 -13.45
C PHE A 130 1.58 9.76 -12.02
N GLU A 131 0.61 10.60 -11.64
CA GLU A 131 -0.03 10.52 -10.32
C GLU A 131 -0.76 9.17 -10.14
N ALA A 132 -1.48 8.70 -11.14
CA ALA A 132 -2.17 7.40 -11.08
C ALA A 132 -1.19 6.23 -10.94
N ALA A 133 -0.09 6.22 -11.70
CA ALA A 133 0.93 5.19 -11.58
C ALA A 133 1.63 5.21 -10.20
N ALA A 134 1.84 6.40 -9.64
CA ALA A 134 2.39 6.55 -8.28
C ALA A 134 1.43 5.98 -7.23
N ASP A 135 0.13 6.21 -7.38
CA ASP A 135 -0.90 5.65 -6.51
C ASP A 135 -0.97 4.12 -6.63
N GLN A 136 -0.89 3.56 -7.84
CA GLN A 136 -0.82 2.11 -8.06
C GLN A 136 0.40 1.48 -7.39
N LEU A 137 1.59 2.10 -7.52
CA LEU A 137 2.80 1.64 -6.84
C LEU A 137 2.60 1.59 -5.31
N VAL A 138 1.83 2.52 -4.76
CA VAL A 138 1.53 2.60 -3.33
C VAL A 138 0.55 1.51 -2.92
N LEU A 139 -0.50 1.26 -3.73
CA LEU A 139 -1.45 0.16 -3.53
C LEU A 139 -0.71 -1.18 -3.39
N HIS A 140 0.21 -1.47 -4.31
CA HIS A 140 1.02 -2.69 -4.27
C HIS A 140 1.99 -2.76 -3.08
N SER A 141 2.34 -1.63 -2.46
CA SER A 141 3.31 -1.57 -1.38
C SER A 141 2.74 -1.83 0.01
N VAL A 142 1.41 -1.83 0.17
CA VAL A 142 0.77 -2.00 1.49
C VAL A 142 0.44 -3.45 1.76
N ASP A 143 0.94 -3.93 2.90
CA ASP A 143 0.84 -5.33 3.32
C ASP A 143 0.04 -5.52 4.62
N ARG A 144 -0.52 -4.43 5.16
CA ARG A 144 -1.28 -4.42 6.41
C ARG A 144 -2.53 -3.58 6.30
N PHE A 145 -3.66 -4.24 6.52
CA PHE A 145 -4.97 -3.63 6.53
C PHE A 145 -5.65 -3.82 7.89
N ALA A 146 -6.41 -2.81 8.29
CA ALA A 146 -7.49 -2.97 9.26
C ALA A 146 -8.78 -3.21 8.47
N SER A 147 -9.50 -4.27 8.80
CA SER A 147 -10.71 -4.66 8.09
C SER A 147 -11.96 -4.30 8.90
N PHE A 148 -12.99 -3.88 8.18
CA PHE A 148 -14.35 -3.63 8.64
C PHE A 148 -15.29 -4.43 7.76
N MET A 149 -16.16 -5.22 8.35
CA MET A 149 -17.14 -6.03 7.63
C MET A 149 -18.53 -5.45 7.86
N GLY A 150 -19.28 -5.29 6.78
CA GLY A 150 -20.69 -4.96 6.86
C GLY A 150 -21.57 -6.13 7.29
N PRO A 151 -22.84 -5.88 7.63
CA PRO A 151 -23.80 -6.93 7.97
C PRO A 151 -24.08 -7.90 6.82
N GLU A 152 -23.94 -7.44 5.57
CA GLU A 152 -24.18 -8.25 4.37
C GLU A 152 -23.10 -8.02 3.31
N GLY A 153 -22.91 -9.02 2.45
CA GLY A 153 -22.09 -8.91 1.25
C GLY A 153 -22.92 -8.55 0.02
N ASN A 154 -22.27 -8.47 -1.14
CA ASN A 154 -22.86 -8.04 -2.42
C ASN A 154 -23.49 -6.64 -2.36
N VAL A 155 -22.80 -5.72 -1.69
CA VAL A 155 -23.20 -4.31 -1.65
C VAL A 155 -22.33 -3.56 -2.65
N THR A 156 -22.95 -3.03 -3.69
CA THR A 156 -22.26 -2.27 -4.74
C THR A 156 -21.86 -0.90 -4.20
N ALA A 157 -20.61 -0.52 -4.45
CA ALA A 157 -20.11 0.82 -4.21
C ALA A 157 -20.18 1.63 -5.50
N ASP A 158 -20.57 2.90 -5.38
CA ASP A 158 -20.73 3.80 -6.52
C ASP A 158 -19.81 5.02 -6.36
N PRO A 159 -18.53 4.91 -6.77
CA PRO A 159 -17.54 5.97 -6.60
C PRO A 159 -17.64 7.03 -7.71
N THR A 160 -18.78 7.72 -7.83
CA THR A 160 -18.90 8.86 -8.74
C THR A 160 -17.93 9.98 -8.36
N ASP A 161 -17.57 10.86 -9.31
CA ASP A 161 -16.68 12.00 -9.03
C ASP A 161 -17.22 12.88 -7.88
N GLU A 162 -18.54 13.06 -7.81
CA GLU A 162 -19.21 13.81 -6.74
C GLU A 162 -19.03 13.13 -5.37
N LYS A 163 -19.25 11.82 -5.29
CA LYS A 163 -19.06 11.05 -4.05
C LYS A 163 -17.59 10.98 -3.64
N CYS A 164 -16.67 10.85 -4.60
CA CYS A 164 -15.24 10.91 -4.36
C CYS A 164 -14.82 12.26 -3.78
N GLU A 165 -15.35 13.38 -4.29
CA GLU A 165 -15.09 14.72 -3.76
C GLU A 165 -15.72 14.94 -2.38
N ALA A 166 -16.94 14.45 -2.15
CA ALA A 166 -17.59 14.49 -0.84
C ALA A 166 -16.80 13.69 0.20
N LEU A 167 -16.34 12.48 -0.16
CA LEU A 167 -15.48 11.65 0.69
C LEU A 167 -14.15 12.34 0.97
N ARG A 168 -13.53 12.96 -0.04
CA ARG A 168 -12.30 13.75 0.12
C ARG A 168 -12.50 14.88 1.11
N ALA A 169 -13.58 15.65 1.00
CA ALA A 169 -13.91 16.74 1.91
C ALA A 169 -14.14 16.26 3.34
N GLY A 170 -14.89 15.17 3.52
CA GLY A 170 -15.14 14.57 4.84
C GLY A 170 -13.84 14.10 5.51
N ILE A 171 -12.99 13.36 4.78
CA ILE A 171 -11.70 12.90 5.28
C ILE A 171 -10.75 14.07 5.58
N ALA A 172 -10.74 15.12 4.74
CA ALA A 172 -9.97 16.33 4.97
C ALA A 172 -10.36 17.02 6.30
N GLY A 173 -11.65 17.06 6.62
CA GLY A 173 -12.14 17.56 7.92
C GLY A 173 -11.56 16.78 9.11
N LEU A 174 -11.51 15.44 9.01
CA LEU A 174 -10.88 14.61 10.04
C LEU A 174 -9.37 14.87 10.18
N PHE A 175 -8.69 15.13 9.08
CA PHE A 175 -7.26 15.46 9.09
C PHE A 175 -6.99 16.85 9.64
N LEU A 176 -7.88 17.82 9.44
CA LEU A 176 -7.78 19.13 10.06
C LEU A 176 -7.80 19.00 11.59
N GLU A 177 -8.68 18.16 12.15
CA GLU A 177 -8.74 17.92 13.60
C GLU A 177 -7.47 17.24 14.14
N VAL A 178 -6.99 16.18 13.46
CA VAL A 178 -5.94 15.29 14.00
C VAL A 178 -4.53 15.71 13.62
N TYR A 179 -4.36 16.28 12.43
CA TYR A 179 -3.07 16.70 11.91
C TYR A 179 -2.91 18.22 11.90
N GLN A 180 -3.97 19.01 12.10
CA GLN A 180 -3.94 20.48 11.92
C GLN A 180 -3.59 20.88 10.48
N GLY A 181 -4.02 20.07 9.50
CA GLY A 181 -3.85 20.35 8.08
C GLY A 181 -4.93 19.63 7.28
N ASP A 182 -5.43 20.29 6.25
CA ASP A 182 -6.58 19.86 5.45
C ASP A 182 -6.19 19.33 4.06
N TYR A 183 -4.90 19.34 3.72
CA TYR A 183 -4.43 18.76 2.45
C TYR A 183 -4.81 17.28 2.35
N CYS A 184 -5.66 16.99 1.37
CA CYS A 184 -6.20 15.67 1.08
C CYS A 184 -6.46 15.56 -0.42
N ARG A 185 -5.86 14.57 -1.07
CA ARG A 185 -6.16 14.15 -2.45
C ARG A 185 -6.62 12.71 -2.41
N ILE A 186 -7.69 12.38 -3.13
CA ILE A 186 -8.17 11.01 -3.29
C ILE A 186 -8.09 10.63 -4.77
N GLY A 187 -7.47 9.49 -5.06
CA GLY A 187 -7.59 8.80 -6.35
C GLY A 187 -8.41 7.53 -6.16
N SER A 188 -9.38 7.27 -7.05
CA SER A 188 -10.21 6.07 -7.07
C SER A 188 -9.82 5.14 -8.23
N TYR A 189 -9.75 3.85 -7.98
CA TYR A 189 -9.29 2.84 -8.92
C TYR A 189 -10.14 1.58 -8.81
N LEU A 190 -10.38 0.92 -9.93
CA LEU A 190 -11.00 -0.39 -9.98
C LEU A 190 -9.91 -1.42 -10.30
N ASP A 191 -9.69 -2.37 -9.39
CA ASP A 191 -8.71 -3.45 -9.58
C ASP A 191 -9.31 -4.79 -9.15
N ALA A 192 -9.23 -5.80 -10.02
CA ALA A 192 -9.67 -7.18 -9.76
C ALA A 192 -11.10 -7.34 -9.17
N GLY A 193 -12.01 -6.38 -9.40
CA GLY A 193 -13.36 -6.37 -8.84
C GLY A 193 -13.49 -5.71 -7.47
N GLU A 194 -12.42 -5.08 -6.99
CA GLU A 194 -12.39 -4.25 -5.77
C GLU A 194 -12.32 -2.76 -6.15
N ILE A 195 -12.87 -1.92 -5.28
CA ILE A 195 -12.75 -0.46 -5.40
C ILE A 195 -11.69 0.03 -4.42
N ASP A 196 -10.60 0.57 -4.99
CA ASP A 196 -9.45 1.09 -4.26
C ASP A 196 -9.45 2.61 -4.24
N PHE A 197 -9.12 3.19 -3.09
CA PHE A 197 -8.87 4.62 -2.95
C PHE A 197 -7.49 4.86 -2.36
N VAL A 198 -6.71 5.74 -2.98
CA VAL A 198 -5.45 6.23 -2.44
C VAL A 198 -5.66 7.65 -1.93
N VAL A 199 -5.51 7.81 -0.61
CA VAL A 199 -5.68 9.08 0.10
C VAL A 199 -4.30 9.66 0.42
N THR A 200 -3.90 10.69 -0.31
CA THR A 200 -2.65 11.44 -0.05
C THR A 200 -2.95 12.60 0.88
N HIS A 201 -2.25 12.68 2.02
CA HIS A 201 -2.49 13.68 3.05
C HIS A 201 -1.23 14.12 3.78
N GLY A 202 -1.31 15.29 4.45
CA GLY A 202 -0.24 15.74 5.35
C GLY A 202 -0.18 14.93 6.65
N SER A 203 1.00 14.82 7.24
CA SER A 203 1.20 14.25 8.58
C SER A 203 1.11 15.32 9.66
N VAL A 204 1.42 14.96 10.92
CA VAL A 204 1.59 15.95 12.01
C VAL A 204 2.86 16.76 11.73
N VAL A 205 2.86 18.05 12.09
CA VAL A 205 4.07 18.87 12.01
C VAL A 205 5.16 18.24 12.87
N SER A 206 6.31 17.97 12.24
CA SER A 206 7.52 17.50 12.91
C SER A 206 8.51 18.66 12.98
N THR A 207 8.99 18.93 14.19
CA THR A 207 10.01 19.95 14.43
C THR A 207 11.33 19.23 14.68
N LEU A 208 12.33 19.49 13.83
CA LEU A 208 13.63 18.83 13.87
C LEU A 208 14.74 19.88 13.99
N PRO A 209 15.67 19.71 14.94
CA PRO A 209 16.93 20.45 14.88
C PRO A 209 17.76 19.89 13.74
N VAL A 210 18.26 20.78 12.89
CA VAL A 210 19.17 20.48 11.79
C VAL A 210 20.42 21.35 11.93
N ILE A 211 21.52 20.88 11.38
CA ILE A 211 22.76 21.66 11.31
C ILE A 211 22.85 22.23 9.89
N GLU A 212 22.86 23.56 9.77
CA GLU A 212 23.14 24.27 8.52
C GLU A 212 24.44 25.05 8.67
N GLY A 213 25.53 24.53 8.07
CA GLY A 213 26.87 25.06 8.29
C GLY A 213 27.38 24.74 9.70
N GLU A 214 27.68 25.77 10.48
CA GLU A 214 28.12 25.64 11.88
C GLU A 214 27.00 26.02 12.89
N GLU A 215 25.79 26.32 12.42
CA GLU A 215 24.66 26.72 13.26
C GLU A 215 23.60 25.62 13.37
N GLU A 216 23.07 25.43 14.58
CA GLU A 216 21.88 24.62 14.81
C GLU A 216 20.63 25.46 14.50
N ARG A 217 19.77 24.95 13.62
CA ARG A 217 18.50 25.56 13.23
C ARG A 217 17.35 24.61 13.46
N ILE A 218 16.18 25.16 13.71
CA ILE A 218 14.95 24.39 13.89
C ILE A 218 14.10 24.52 12.63
N ILE A 219 13.84 23.40 11.96
CA ILE A 219 12.91 23.33 10.84
C ILE A 219 11.65 22.62 11.29
N SER A 220 10.49 23.20 10.97
CA SER A 220 9.19 22.56 11.14
C SER A 220 8.66 22.15 9.78
N LEU A 221 8.43 20.86 9.58
CA LEU A 221 7.97 20.31 8.31
C LEU A 221 6.75 19.42 8.49
N ARG A 222 5.96 19.28 7.43
CA ARG A 222 4.86 18.34 7.35
C ARG A 222 5.11 17.38 6.20
N SER A 223 5.31 16.10 6.51
CA SER A 223 5.52 15.10 5.47
C SER A 223 4.21 14.74 4.78
N VAL A 224 4.28 14.48 3.47
CA VAL A 224 3.17 13.88 2.74
C VAL A 224 3.18 12.37 3.02
N THR A 225 2.01 11.81 3.30
CA THR A 225 1.77 10.39 3.57
C THR A 225 0.60 9.91 2.72
N GLN A 226 0.57 8.61 2.41
CA GLN A 226 -0.54 7.98 1.70
C GLN A 226 -1.17 6.90 2.56
N SER A 227 -2.50 6.92 2.61
CA SER A 227 -3.36 5.92 3.20
C SER A 227 -4.24 5.28 2.13
N ILE A 228 -4.72 4.05 2.36
CA ILE A 228 -5.46 3.28 1.35
C ILE A 228 -6.79 2.83 1.93
N LEU A 229 -7.85 2.93 1.12
CA LEU A 229 -9.11 2.22 1.33
C LEU A 229 -9.27 1.20 0.20
N ARG A 230 -9.80 0.03 0.54
CA ARG A 230 -10.06 -1.05 -0.42
C ARG A 230 -11.38 -1.70 -0.06
N TYR A 231 -12.30 -1.72 -0.99
CA TYR A 231 -13.63 -2.25 -0.77
C TYR A 231 -13.88 -3.46 -1.67
N ASP A 232 -14.24 -4.57 -1.03
CA ASP A 232 -14.72 -5.78 -1.70
C ASP A 232 -16.24 -5.82 -1.60
N GLU A 233 -16.92 -5.61 -2.73
CA GLU A 233 -18.38 -5.58 -2.81
C GLU A 233 -18.99 -6.95 -2.47
N VAL A 234 -18.37 -8.04 -2.91
CA VAL A 234 -18.86 -9.41 -2.71
C VAL A 234 -18.81 -9.77 -1.23
N ALA A 235 -17.70 -9.44 -0.57
CA ALA A 235 -17.53 -9.67 0.85
C ALA A 235 -18.22 -8.62 1.72
N GLY A 236 -18.59 -7.45 1.17
CA GLY A 236 -19.08 -6.31 1.95
C GLY A 236 -18.03 -5.78 2.92
N THR A 237 -16.75 -5.87 2.56
CA THR A 237 -15.62 -5.63 3.49
C THR A 237 -14.79 -4.44 3.05
N LEU A 238 -14.60 -3.48 3.95
CA LEU A 238 -13.72 -2.33 3.80
C LEU A 238 -12.39 -2.57 4.50
N ARG A 239 -11.29 -2.41 3.79
CA ARG A 239 -9.92 -2.56 4.27
C ARG A 239 -9.19 -1.24 4.23
N MET A 240 -8.48 -0.93 5.32
CA MET A 240 -7.79 0.34 5.50
C MET A 240 -6.30 0.15 5.76
N GLY A 241 -5.49 0.67 4.85
CA GLY A 241 -4.03 0.71 4.95
C GLY A 241 -3.52 2.05 5.46
N ARG A 242 -2.50 2.03 6.34
CA ARG A 242 -1.74 3.21 6.82
C ARG A 242 -2.52 4.34 7.52
N PHE A 243 -3.82 4.18 7.79
CA PHE A 243 -4.59 5.08 8.67
C PHE A 243 -4.21 4.93 10.16
N LYS A 244 -4.12 6.06 10.87
CA LYS A 244 -4.05 6.11 12.34
C LYS A 244 -5.27 5.43 12.95
N MET A 245 -5.06 4.65 14.01
CA MET A 245 -6.12 3.86 14.67
C MET A 245 -7.35 4.69 15.04
N ALA A 246 -7.15 5.90 15.58
CA ALA A 246 -8.23 6.79 16.01
C ALA A 246 -9.12 7.31 14.86
N LEU A 247 -8.65 7.26 13.62
CA LEU A 247 -9.39 7.76 12.45
C LEU A 247 -10.19 6.66 11.74
N ARG A 248 -9.85 5.39 11.95
CA ARG A 248 -10.36 4.29 11.11
C ARG A 248 -11.88 4.17 11.15
N GLN A 249 -12.49 4.22 12.33
CA GLN A 249 -13.96 4.14 12.44
C GLN A 249 -14.62 5.33 11.73
N LYS A 250 -14.19 6.56 12.02
CA LYS A 250 -14.74 7.77 11.38
C LYS A 250 -14.64 7.72 9.85
N VAL A 251 -13.52 7.21 9.32
CA VAL A 251 -13.35 7.03 7.86
C VAL A 251 -14.27 5.93 7.32
N ALA A 252 -14.52 4.86 8.09
CA ALA A 252 -15.42 3.79 7.69
C ALA A 252 -16.87 4.31 7.64
N ASP A 253 -17.25 5.13 8.63
CA ASP A 253 -18.56 5.75 8.69
C ASP A 253 -18.77 6.71 7.52
N LEU A 254 -17.77 7.57 7.19
CA LEU A 254 -17.83 8.44 6.01
C LEU A 254 -17.95 7.65 4.70
N PHE A 255 -17.21 6.55 4.58
CA PHE A 255 -17.29 5.70 3.39
C PHE A 255 -18.68 5.06 3.25
N ALA A 256 -19.22 4.54 4.36
CA ALA A 256 -20.54 3.91 4.39
C ALA A 256 -21.65 4.92 4.05
N ASP A 257 -21.60 6.13 4.62
CA ASP A 257 -22.57 7.19 4.37
C ASP A 257 -22.50 7.72 2.94
N ILE A 258 -21.30 8.01 2.43
CA ILE A 258 -21.12 8.73 1.16
C ILE A 258 -21.07 7.77 -0.05
N VAL A 259 -20.29 6.69 0.04
CA VAL A 259 -20.01 5.81 -1.10
C VAL A 259 -21.04 4.67 -1.19
N LEU A 260 -21.43 4.11 -0.03
CA LEU A 260 -22.43 3.03 0.02
C LEU A 260 -23.86 3.54 0.21
N GLU A 261 -24.05 4.82 0.58
CA GLU A 261 -25.35 5.40 0.95
C GLU A 261 -26.08 4.59 2.03
N ARG A 262 -25.29 3.99 2.92
CA ARG A 262 -25.73 3.09 3.99
C ARG A 262 -25.04 3.52 5.28
N PRO A 263 -25.56 4.54 5.98
CA PRO A 263 -24.99 4.95 7.25
C PRO A 263 -24.96 3.77 8.24
N ASP A 264 -23.98 3.79 9.14
CA ASP A 264 -23.76 2.78 10.19
C ASP A 264 -23.45 1.35 9.71
N PHE A 265 -23.21 1.14 8.40
CA PHE A 265 -22.95 -0.18 7.82
C PHE A 265 -21.78 -0.93 8.48
N PHE A 266 -20.77 -0.22 9.00
CA PHE A 266 -19.62 -0.82 9.69
C PHE A 266 -19.65 -0.65 11.22
N GLN A 267 -20.81 -0.35 11.82
CA GLN A 267 -20.95 -0.14 13.26
C GLN A 267 -21.45 -1.38 14.04
N ALA A 268 -21.74 -2.49 13.37
CA ALA A 268 -22.13 -3.72 14.06
C ALA A 268 -21.06 -4.12 15.10
N ALA A 269 -21.49 -4.65 16.26
CA ALA A 269 -20.58 -4.97 17.36
C ALA A 269 -19.48 -5.99 16.95
N ASN A 270 -19.78 -6.82 15.95
CA ASN A 270 -18.89 -7.82 15.34
C ASN A 270 -18.27 -7.36 14.01
N ALA A 271 -18.48 -6.12 13.55
CA ALA A 271 -17.94 -5.60 12.28
C ALA A 271 -16.41 -5.64 12.22
N GLN A 272 -15.74 -5.79 13.37
CA GLN A 272 -14.29 -5.95 13.48
C GLN A 272 -13.89 -7.33 14.05
N ASP A 273 -14.85 -8.19 14.40
CA ASP A 273 -14.63 -9.55 14.88
C ASP A 273 -14.60 -10.56 13.74
N LEU A 274 -13.61 -10.44 12.85
CA LEU A 274 -13.60 -11.12 11.56
C LEU A 274 -12.92 -12.49 11.60
N TYR A 275 -11.90 -12.63 12.45
CA TYR A 275 -11.00 -13.76 12.43
C TYR A 275 -10.88 -14.42 13.78
N THR A 276 -10.78 -15.74 13.77
CA THR A 276 -10.67 -16.57 14.96
C THR A 276 -9.58 -17.61 14.83
N LEU A 277 -8.93 -17.94 15.94
CA LEU A 277 -7.99 -19.07 16.04
C LEU A 277 -8.58 -20.24 16.83
N ARG A 278 -9.87 -20.20 17.20
CA ARG A 278 -10.53 -21.26 17.97
C ARG A 278 -10.44 -22.66 17.35
N PRO A 279 -10.53 -22.86 16.02
CA PRO A 279 -10.31 -24.20 15.45
C PRO A 279 -8.90 -24.74 15.72
N VAL A 280 -7.90 -23.86 15.67
CA VAL A 280 -6.49 -24.21 15.94
C VAL A 280 -6.30 -24.55 17.42
N GLU A 281 -6.90 -23.76 18.32
CA GLU A 281 -6.88 -24.04 19.76
C GLU A 281 -7.54 -25.39 20.09
N ARG A 282 -8.67 -25.70 19.46
CA ARG A 282 -9.41 -26.97 19.65
C ARG A 282 -8.65 -28.19 19.16
N MET A 283 -8.03 -28.09 17.98
CA MET A 283 -7.30 -29.21 17.37
C MET A 283 -5.86 -29.33 17.88
N GLY A 284 -5.31 -28.28 18.47
CA GLY A 284 -3.94 -28.24 18.98
C GLY A 284 -2.93 -28.63 17.91
N ALA A 285 -1.96 -29.48 18.26
CA ALA A 285 -0.87 -29.88 17.37
C ALA A 285 -1.35 -30.68 16.14
N ALA A 286 -2.58 -31.19 16.15
CA ALA A 286 -3.18 -31.91 15.04
C ALA A 286 -3.82 -30.99 13.98
N PHE A 287 -3.87 -29.67 14.24
CA PHE A 287 -4.41 -28.72 13.26
C PHE A 287 -3.57 -28.72 11.97
N ALA A 288 -4.23 -28.94 10.85
CA ALA A 288 -3.65 -28.80 9.51
C ALA A 288 -4.66 -28.13 8.59
N PHE A 289 -4.18 -27.24 7.72
CA PHE A 289 -5.03 -26.58 6.73
C PHE A 289 -5.57 -27.58 5.71
N ARG A 290 -6.88 -27.58 5.54
CA ARG A 290 -7.56 -28.28 4.45
C ARG A 290 -7.51 -27.40 3.20
N HIS A 291 -6.69 -27.78 2.24
CA HIS A 291 -6.50 -27.06 0.98
C HIS A 291 -6.74 -27.90 -0.28
N ALA A 292 -7.01 -29.20 -0.15
CA ALA A 292 -7.14 -30.12 -1.29
C ALA A 292 -8.29 -29.77 -2.27
N TRP A 293 -9.23 -28.93 -1.84
CA TRP A 293 -10.33 -28.40 -2.67
C TRP A 293 -9.87 -27.34 -3.68
N GLU A 294 -8.69 -26.73 -3.49
CA GLU A 294 -8.08 -25.76 -4.41
C GLU A 294 -6.83 -26.38 -5.05
N PRO A 295 -6.92 -26.88 -6.29
CA PRO A 295 -5.81 -27.52 -6.98
C PRO A 295 -4.58 -26.61 -7.17
N ALA A 296 -4.77 -25.28 -7.18
CA ALA A 296 -3.69 -24.32 -7.28
C ALA A 296 -2.81 -24.27 -6.02
N ILE A 297 -3.34 -24.65 -4.85
CA ILE A 297 -2.56 -24.70 -3.60
C ILE A 297 -1.86 -26.06 -3.50
N GLU A 298 -0.54 -26.04 -3.57
CA GLU A 298 0.29 -27.25 -3.44
C GLU A 298 0.41 -27.69 -1.97
N ARG A 299 0.66 -26.74 -1.06
CA ARG A 299 0.88 -27.02 0.36
C ARG A 299 0.67 -25.77 1.21
N VAL A 300 0.29 -25.97 2.47
CA VAL A 300 0.29 -24.91 3.50
C VAL A 300 1.16 -25.34 4.68
N THR A 301 1.96 -24.43 5.22
CA THR A 301 2.89 -24.71 6.33
C THR A 301 2.80 -23.65 7.42
N ILE A 302 2.64 -24.06 8.68
CA ILE A 302 2.58 -23.14 9.83
C ILE A 302 4.00 -22.79 10.27
N LEU A 303 4.42 -21.56 9.99
CA LEU A 303 5.76 -21.07 10.26
C LEU A 303 5.93 -20.52 11.67
N GLY A 304 4.84 -20.08 12.30
CA GLY A 304 4.90 -19.44 13.61
C GLY A 304 3.55 -19.44 14.30
N ALA A 305 3.58 -19.45 15.62
CA ALA A 305 2.41 -19.31 16.47
C ALA A 305 2.79 -18.56 17.75
N THR A 306 1.91 -17.65 18.20
CA THR A 306 2.04 -16.95 19.47
C THR A 306 0.82 -17.23 20.33
N ALA A 307 1.06 -17.62 21.58
CA ALA A 307 0.04 -17.72 22.61
C ALA A 307 0.27 -16.65 23.67
N THR A 308 -0.82 -16.10 24.20
CA THR A 308 -0.82 -15.07 25.22
C THR A 308 -1.64 -15.55 26.41
N LEU A 309 -1.07 -15.47 27.62
CA LEU A 309 -1.76 -15.72 28.87
C LEU A 309 -2.58 -14.47 29.23
N VAL A 310 -3.89 -14.64 29.31
CA VAL A 310 -4.83 -13.59 29.70
C VAL A 310 -5.08 -13.73 31.20
N GLY A 311 -4.76 -12.70 31.98
CA GLY A 311 -5.00 -12.71 33.42
C GLY A 311 -6.50 -12.73 33.76
N ALA A 312 -6.86 -13.40 34.86
CA ALA A 312 -8.22 -13.41 35.40
C ALA A 312 -8.58 -12.04 36.01
N GLY A 313 -8.87 -11.07 35.16
CA GLY A 313 -9.41 -9.75 35.50
C GLY A 313 -10.36 -9.32 34.39
N GLY A 314 -11.62 -9.08 34.73
CA GLY A 314 -12.76 -9.03 33.80
C GLY A 314 -12.59 -8.13 32.57
N GLY A 315 -13.22 -8.57 31.47
CA GLY A 315 -13.58 -7.77 30.30
C GLY A 315 -12.50 -7.57 29.25
N LYS A 316 -11.28 -7.19 29.63
CA LYS A 316 -10.12 -7.02 28.73
C LYS A 316 -8.85 -7.34 29.50
N GLY A 317 -8.58 -8.63 29.72
CA GLY A 317 -7.39 -9.05 30.45
C GLY A 317 -6.12 -8.56 29.75
N PHE A 318 -5.29 -7.80 30.46
CA PHE A 318 -3.99 -7.39 29.95
C PHE A 318 -3.13 -8.66 29.72
N PRO A 319 -2.37 -8.73 28.61
CA PRO A 319 -1.50 -9.86 28.34
C PRO A 319 -0.43 -9.94 29.44
N SER A 320 -0.50 -10.95 30.31
CA SER A 320 0.48 -11.07 31.40
C SER A 320 1.78 -11.70 30.93
N ARG A 321 1.70 -12.57 29.91
CA ARG A 321 2.84 -13.27 29.32
C ARG A 321 2.50 -13.70 27.89
N SER A 322 3.46 -13.60 26.97
CA SER A 322 3.35 -14.16 25.62
C SER A 322 4.45 -15.18 25.36
N MET A 323 4.14 -16.24 24.63
CA MET A 323 5.08 -17.24 24.15
C MET A 323 4.94 -17.37 22.65
N THR A 324 6.07 -17.29 21.94
CA THR A 324 6.12 -17.39 20.48
C THR A 324 7.01 -18.55 20.09
N SER A 325 6.54 -19.35 19.15
CA SER A 325 7.30 -20.38 18.47
C SER A 325 7.39 -20.04 16.98
N ALA A 326 8.55 -20.28 16.38
CA ALA A 326 8.77 -20.13 14.96
C ALA A 326 9.60 -21.32 14.45
N ASP A 327 9.13 -21.97 13.39
CA ASP A 327 9.82 -23.07 12.72
C ASP A 327 9.51 -23.01 11.21
N PRO A 328 10.50 -22.69 10.36
CA PRO A 328 10.35 -22.69 8.91
C PRO A 328 9.91 -24.03 8.31
N LEU A 329 10.13 -25.14 9.01
CA LEU A 329 9.79 -26.50 8.56
C LEU A 329 8.34 -26.89 8.84
N GLY A 330 7.62 -26.12 9.68
CA GLY A 330 6.20 -26.34 9.93
C GLY A 330 5.82 -26.81 11.33
N ASN A 331 6.77 -27.04 12.24
CA ASN A 331 6.47 -27.59 13.57
C ASN A 331 6.23 -26.51 14.63
N ALA A 332 6.04 -25.25 14.23
CA ALA A 332 5.95 -24.13 15.15
C ALA A 332 4.82 -24.31 16.17
N LEU A 333 3.65 -24.76 15.71
CA LEU A 333 2.50 -25.02 16.59
C LEU A 333 2.77 -26.16 17.57
N LYS A 334 3.44 -27.23 17.11
CA LYS A 334 3.82 -28.36 17.97
C LYS A 334 4.78 -27.91 19.08
N HIS A 335 5.85 -27.21 18.72
CA HIS A 335 6.81 -26.67 19.70
C HIS A 335 6.16 -25.71 20.70
N LEU A 336 5.15 -24.93 20.28
CA LEU A 336 4.43 -24.04 21.18
C LEU A 336 3.62 -24.81 22.23
N LEU A 337 3.03 -25.94 21.84
CA LEU A 337 2.20 -26.79 22.69
C LEU A 337 3.01 -27.76 23.57
N ASP A 338 4.25 -28.07 23.17
CA ASP A 338 5.21 -28.79 24.02
C ASP A 338 5.76 -27.90 25.17
N ALA A 339 5.49 -26.59 25.12
CA ALA A 339 5.81 -25.62 26.16
C ALA A 339 4.68 -25.55 27.23
N PRO A 340 4.80 -24.78 28.33
CA PRO A 340 3.75 -24.67 29.36
C PRO A 340 2.49 -23.88 28.90
N VAL A 341 2.24 -23.82 27.59
CA VAL A 341 1.05 -23.19 27.01
C VAL A 341 -0.13 -24.15 27.12
N ARG A 342 -1.14 -23.74 27.86
CA ARG A 342 -2.34 -24.55 28.14
C ARG A 342 -3.58 -23.70 27.89
N PHE A 343 -4.29 -23.98 26.79
CA PHE A 343 -5.43 -23.15 26.37
C PHE A 343 -6.60 -23.21 27.37
N ASP A 344 -6.72 -24.29 28.13
CA ASP A 344 -7.63 -24.45 29.26
C ASP A 344 -7.22 -23.62 30.51
N ALA A 345 -5.94 -23.23 30.62
CA ALA A 345 -5.38 -22.47 31.74
C ALA A 345 -5.22 -20.97 31.45
N GLY A 346 -6.08 -20.39 30.61
CA GLY A 346 -6.10 -18.96 30.30
C GLY A 346 -5.15 -18.51 29.19
N TRP A 347 -4.43 -19.42 28.54
CA TRP A 347 -3.71 -19.12 27.30
C TRP A 347 -4.67 -19.04 26.11
N ARG A 348 -4.42 -18.10 25.21
CA ARG A 348 -5.14 -17.95 23.93
C ARG A 348 -4.14 -17.75 22.80
N LEU A 349 -4.38 -18.33 21.64
CA LEU A 349 -3.61 -18.02 20.44
C LEU A 349 -3.90 -16.58 20.01
N SER A 350 -2.84 -15.79 19.89
CA SER A 350 -2.92 -14.37 19.52
C SER A 350 -2.33 -14.07 18.14
N GLU A 351 -1.47 -14.96 17.61
CA GLU A 351 -0.95 -14.88 16.25
C GLU A 351 -0.77 -16.28 15.66
N LEU A 352 -1.14 -16.44 14.40
CA LEU A 352 -0.76 -17.58 13.57
C LEU A 352 -0.08 -17.07 12.29
N ARG A 353 1.10 -17.60 11.99
CA ARG A 353 1.84 -17.30 10.77
C ARG A 353 1.99 -18.57 9.95
N PHE A 354 1.53 -18.53 8.71
CA PHE A 354 1.60 -19.68 7.80
C PHE A 354 2.03 -19.24 6.40
N ARG A 355 2.47 -20.20 5.60
CA ARG A 355 2.87 -19.99 4.21
C ARG A 355 2.09 -20.90 3.29
N VAL A 356 1.49 -20.29 2.27
CA VAL A 356 0.77 -20.97 1.20
C VAL A 356 1.70 -21.07 0.01
N PHE A 357 1.91 -22.30 -0.47
CA PHE A 357 2.68 -22.59 -1.68
C PHE A 357 1.71 -22.85 -2.82
N PHE A 358 1.84 -22.08 -3.89
CA PHE A 358 1.03 -22.23 -5.09
C PHE A 358 1.79 -23.03 -6.14
N ARG A 359 1.04 -23.75 -6.99
CA ARG A 359 1.60 -24.38 -8.18
C ARG A 359 2.09 -23.28 -9.14
N GLY A 360 3.30 -23.42 -9.64
CA GLY A 360 3.88 -22.51 -10.63
C GLY A 360 5.04 -23.19 -11.38
N GLU A 361 5.55 -22.53 -12.41
CA GLU A 361 6.62 -23.08 -13.23
C GLU A 361 7.92 -23.31 -12.44
N LYS A 362 8.70 -24.32 -12.86
CA LYS A 362 9.82 -24.92 -12.10
C LYS A 362 10.87 -23.95 -11.57
N LYS A 363 11.00 -22.73 -12.10
CA LYS A 363 12.04 -21.78 -11.73
C LYS A 363 11.71 -20.91 -10.51
N ARG A 364 10.42 -20.68 -10.19
CA ARG A 364 10.01 -19.94 -8.98
C ARG A 364 8.56 -20.28 -8.63
N ARG A 365 8.36 -21.09 -7.58
CA ARG A 365 7.01 -21.37 -7.06
C ARG A 365 6.48 -20.13 -6.34
N PRO A 366 5.30 -19.61 -6.69
CA PRO A 366 4.70 -18.52 -5.92
C PRO A 366 4.44 -19.00 -4.50
N GLN A 367 4.85 -18.20 -3.52
CA GLN A 367 4.59 -18.46 -2.12
C GLN A 367 4.17 -17.19 -1.42
N VAL A 368 3.16 -17.28 -0.57
CA VAL A 368 2.65 -16.14 0.18
C VAL A 368 2.71 -16.47 1.66
N THR A 369 3.38 -15.61 2.43
CA THR A 369 3.37 -15.71 3.89
C THR A 369 2.23 -14.87 4.43
N VAL A 370 1.36 -15.50 5.20
CA VAL A 370 0.17 -14.92 5.80
C VAL A 370 0.35 -14.86 7.31
N THR A 371 0.01 -13.73 7.91
CA THR A 371 -0.05 -13.55 9.36
C THR A 371 -1.46 -13.18 9.75
N LEU A 372 -2.07 -14.00 10.61
CA LEU A 372 -3.41 -13.85 11.13
C LEU A 372 -3.32 -13.49 12.61
N ARG A 373 -3.91 -12.37 13.02
CA ARG A 373 -4.11 -12.01 14.43
C ARG A 373 -5.58 -11.65 14.64
N PRO A 374 -6.32 -12.49 15.38
CA PRO A 374 -7.64 -12.13 15.86
C PRO A 374 -7.62 -10.79 16.60
N GLU A 375 -8.68 -9.99 16.52
CA GLU A 375 -9.96 -10.28 15.84
C GLU A 375 -10.01 -9.77 14.38
N ARG A 376 -9.08 -8.90 13.98
CA ARG A 376 -9.23 -8.03 12.77
C ARG A 376 -8.05 -7.97 11.81
N VAL A 377 -6.95 -8.65 12.11
CA VAL A 377 -5.70 -8.44 11.37
C VAL A 377 -5.37 -9.66 10.52
N LEU A 378 -5.34 -9.44 9.20
CA LEU A 378 -4.80 -10.37 8.21
C LEU A 378 -3.71 -9.63 7.42
N GLN A 379 -2.51 -10.22 7.29
CA GLN A 379 -1.37 -9.62 6.62
C GLN A 379 -0.75 -10.59 5.61
N TYR A 380 -0.58 -10.18 4.36
CA TYR A 380 0.14 -10.93 3.31
C TYR A 380 0.58 -9.98 2.19
N ARG A 381 1.48 -10.44 1.32
CA ARG A 381 2.07 -9.66 0.21
C ARG A 381 1.76 -10.28 -1.16
N SER A 382 0.48 -10.38 -1.51
CA SER A 382 0.04 -10.81 -2.86
C SER A 382 -1.44 -10.52 -3.05
N ALA A 383 -1.76 -9.51 -3.85
CA ALA A 383 -3.15 -9.23 -4.27
C ALA A 383 -3.68 -10.36 -5.18
N GLU A 384 -2.85 -10.90 -6.07
CA GLU A 384 -3.22 -11.97 -7.01
C GLU A 384 -3.78 -13.24 -6.32
N HIS A 385 -3.31 -13.54 -5.11
CA HIS A 385 -3.70 -14.74 -4.38
C HIS A 385 -4.66 -14.47 -3.21
N GLU A 386 -5.10 -13.23 -3.05
CA GLU A 386 -5.96 -12.79 -1.97
C GLU A 386 -7.22 -13.66 -1.83
N ARG A 387 -8.04 -13.75 -2.88
CA ARG A 387 -9.30 -14.49 -2.84
C ARG A 387 -9.11 -15.93 -2.37
N ARG A 388 -8.05 -16.59 -2.85
CA ARG A 388 -7.70 -17.96 -2.45
C ARG A 388 -7.27 -18.06 -0.99
N ILE A 389 -6.61 -17.03 -0.46
CA ILE A 389 -6.23 -16.96 0.96
C ILE A 389 -7.47 -16.78 1.83
N LEU A 390 -8.40 -15.90 1.44
CA LEU A 390 -9.65 -15.69 2.16
C LEU A 390 -10.51 -16.95 2.17
N ASP A 391 -10.70 -17.61 1.02
CA ASP A 391 -11.41 -18.89 0.92
C ASP A 391 -10.76 -20.00 1.75
N LEU A 392 -9.43 -20.00 1.86
CA LEU A 392 -8.69 -20.93 2.71
C LEU A 392 -8.96 -20.68 4.19
N LEU A 393 -9.04 -19.42 4.64
CA LEU A 393 -9.38 -19.10 6.02
C LEU A 393 -10.81 -19.53 6.34
N ASP A 394 -11.74 -19.19 5.45
CA ASP A 394 -13.17 -19.48 5.61
C ASP A 394 -13.47 -20.97 5.72
N ARG A 395 -12.97 -21.77 4.78
CA ARG A 395 -13.18 -23.24 4.78
C ARG A 395 -12.47 -23.97 5.93
N ASN A 396 -11.54 -23.30 6.62
CA ASN A 396 -10.89 -23.82 7.82
C ASN A 396 -11.49 -23.24 9.12
N GLY A 397 -12.58 -22.47 9.04
CA GLY A 397 -13.30 -21.89 10.17
C GLY A 397 -12.51 -20.81 10.90
N LEU A 398 -11.56 -20.17 10.22
CA LEU A 398 -10.71 -19.11 10.78
C LEU A 398 -11.31 -17.71 10.58
N THR A 399 -12.45 -17.63 9.89
CA THR A 399 -13.35 -16.48 9.86
C THR A 399 -14.48 -16.72 10.87
N ASN A 400 -14.94 -15.66 11.54
CA ASN A 400 -16.18 -15.76 12.31
C ASN A 400 -17.38 -15.72 11.35
N GLU A 401 -18.43 -16.44 11.70
CA GLU A 401 -19.69 -16.42 10.95
C GLU A 401 -20.30 -15.03 11.00
N ARG A 402 -20.92 -14.62 9.89
CA ARG A 402 -21.76 -13.42 9.84
C ARG A 402 -22.92 -13.68 10.79
N ASP A 403 -23.19 -12.77 11.73
CA ASP A 403 -24.51 -12.76 12.35
C ASP A 403 -25.48 -12.32 11.24
N ASP A 404 -26.06 -13.30 10.54
CA ASP A 404 -27.31 -13.08 9.82
C ASP A 404 -28.30 -12.59 10.88
N LEU A 405 -28.56 -11.28 10.93
CA LEU A 405 -29.69 -10.78 11.68
C LEU A 405 -30.93 -11.54 11.18
N PRO A 406 -31.79 -12.02 12.10
CA PRO A 406 -32.80 -13.00 11.78
C PRO A 406 -33.68 -12.45 10.66
N THR A 407 -33.83 -13.25 9.60
CA THR A 407 -34.90 -13.13 8.62
C THR A 407 -36.13 -12.60 9.33
N LEU A 408 -36.52 -11.37 9.02
CA LEU A 408 -37.80 -10.82 9.43
C LEU A 408 -38.85 -11.84 8.97
N ALA A 409 -39.32 -12.67 9.89
CA ALA A 409 -40.58 -13.37 9.77
C ALA A 409 -41.66 -12.29 9.84
N ALA A 410 -41.80 -11.55 8.74
CA ALA A 410 -43.02 -10.84 8.41
C ALA A 410 -44.02 -11.91 7.98
N ALA A 411 -44.73 -12.47 8.98
CA ALA A 411 -46.02 -13.12 8.81
C ALA A 411 -46.69 -13.22 10.19
N GLU A 412 -47.29 -12.12 10.65
CA GLU A 412 -48.69 -12.08 11.10
C GLU A 412 -49.30 -10.71 10.73
#